data_AF-A0A1A0Y1H4-F1
#
_entry.id   AF-A0A1A0Y1H4-F1
#
_cell.length_a   1.000
_cell.length_b   1.000
_cell.length_c   1.000
_cell.angle_alpha   90.00
_cell.angle_beta   90.00
_cell.angle_gamma   90.00
#
_symmetry.space_group_name_H-M   'P 1'
#
loop_
_entity.id
_entity.type
_entity.pdbx_description
1 polymer ?
#
loop_
_entity_poly.entity_id
_entity_poly.type
_entity_poly.pdbx_seq_one_letter_code
_entity_poly.pdbx_strand_id
1 'polypeptide(L)' 'MKAITATASRDGAFWLIYVPEVEQYTQSSSLAEAPDMARDLAAALWDVPSDEVVLGSFQVQPSDDSVTGS' A
#
# COMPACT_ATOMS: atom_id res chain seq x y z
N MET A 1 12.35 11.91 8.71
CA MET A 1 11.27 10.92 8.78
C MET A 1 10.02 11.47 8.11
N LYS A 2 9.51 10.77 7.10
CA LYS A 2 8.29 11.10 6.35
C LYS A 2 7.26 10.00 6.62
N ALA A 3 6.02 10.40 6.91
CA ALA A 3 4.95 9.45 7.18
C ALA A 3 4.14 9.20 5.90
N ILE A 4 3.76 7.95 5.68
CA ILE A 4 2.81 7.56 4.63
C ILE A 4 1.63 6.80 5.21
N THR A 5 0.54 6.79 4.44
CA THR A 5 -0.55 5.84 4.58
C THR A 5 -0.57 4.92 3.37
N ALA A 6 -1.18 3.74 3.51
CA ALA A 6 -1.35 2.85 2.38
C ALA A 6 -2.66 2.08 2.45
N THR A 7 -3.26 1.85 1.30
CA THR A 7 -4.46 1.01 1.15
C THR A 7 -4.17 -0.11 0.17
N ALA A 8 -4.29 -1.35 0.61
CA ALA A 8 -4.20 -2.52 -0.24
C ALA A 8 -5.59 -2.97 -0.70
N SER A 9 -5.78 -3.15 -2.00
CA SER A 9 -6.98 -3.75 -2.59
C SER A 9 -6.61 -5.02 -3.35
N ARG A 10 -7.53 -5.99 -3.40
CA ARG A 10 -7.29 -7.23 -4.14
C ARG A 10 -7.49 -6.97 -5.63
N ASP A 11 -6.46 -7.27 -6.43
CA ASP A 11 -6.50 -7.19 -7.89
C ASP A 11 -6.05 -8.52 -8.50
N GLY A 12 -7.02 -9.39 -8.78
CA GLY A 12 -6.78 -10.76 -9.24
C GLY A 12 -5.88 -11.56 -8.30
N ALA A 13 -4.68 -11.91 -8.79
CA ALA A 13 -3.69 -12.69 -8.03
C ALA A 13 -2.83 -11.83 -7.07
N PHE A 14 -2.84 -10.52 -7.24
CA PHE A 14 -1.96 -9.60 -6.51
C PHE A 14 -2.76 -8.67 -5.58
N TRP A 15 -2.01 -7.98 -4.71
CA TRP A 15 -2.48 -6.85 -3.95
C TRP A 15 -1.96 -5.58 -4.60
N LEU A 16 -2.88 -4.70 -5.00
CA LEU A 16 -2.56 -3.37 -5.47
C LEU A 16 -2.53 -2.44 -4.26
N ILE A 17 -1.46 -1.67 -4.10
CA ILE A 17 -1.20 -0.86 -2.91
C ILE A 17 -1.09 0.59 -3.31
N TYR A 18 -2.05 1.40 -2.89
CA TYR A 18 -2.06 2.84 -3.14
C TYR A 18 -1.40 3.60 -2.00
N VAL A 19 -0.50 4.53 -2.34
CA VAL A 19 0.14 5.45 -1.40
C VAL A 19 -0.22 6.90 -1.79
N PRO A 20 -1.14 7.56 -1.08
CA PRO A 20 -1.66 8.86 -1.49
C PRO A 20 -0.63 9.98 -1.38
N GLU A 21 0.36 9.90 -0.49
CA GLU A 21 1.37 10.95 -0.30
C GLU A 21 2.35 11.08 -1.49
N VAL A 22 2.38 10.07 -2.37
CA VAL A 22 3.12 10.08 -3.64
C VAL A 22 2.22 9.88 -4.85
N GLU A 23 0.90 9.80 -4.64
CA GLU A 23 -0.13 9.57 -5.66
C GLU A 23 0.15 8.37 -6.58
N GLN A 24 0.79 7.32 -6.05
CA GLN A 24 1.29 6.20 -6.85
C GLN A 24 0.90 4.85 -6.26
N TYR A 25 1.02 3.82 -7.11
CA TYR A 25 0.73 2.44 -6.77
C TYR A 25 1.99 1.57 -6.83
N THR A 26 2.02 0.56 -5.97
CA THR A 26 2.90 -0.61 -6.09
C THR A 26 2.06 -1.88 -5.97
N GLN A 27 2.67 -3.04 -6.15
CA GLN A 27 1.98 -4.33 -6.05
C GLN A 27 2.80 -5.35 -5.26
N SER A 28 2.11 -6.27 -4.60
CA SER A 28 2.73 -7.44 -3.97
C SER A 28 1.90 -8.70 -4.20
N SER A 29 2.55 -9.86 -4.24
CA SER A 29 1.88 -11.17 -4.21
C SER A 29 1.34 -11.52 -2.81
N SER A 30 1.80 -10.83 -1.77
CA SER A 30 1.54 -11.11 -0.37
C SER A 30 1.12 -9.86 0.39
N LEU A 31 0.07 -9.98 1.21
CA LEU A 31 -0.33 -8.89 2.10
C LEU A 31 0.72 -8.61 3.18
N ALA A 32 1.53 -9.60 3.55
CA ALA A 32 2.58 -9.43 4.55
C ALA A 32 3.72 -8.52 4.07
N GLU A 33 4.00 -8.51 2.76
CA GLU A 33 5.07 -7.69 2.15
C GLU A 33 4.55 -6.32 1.69
N ALA A 34 3.24 -6.16 1.53
CA ALA A 34 2.61 -4.94 1.04
C ALA A 34 2.98 -3.67 1.84
N PRO A 35 3.07 -3.69 3.19
CA PRO A 35 3.57 -2.55 3.97
C PRO A 35 4.98 -2.09 3.60
N ASP A 36 5.88 -3.02 3.30
CA ASP A 36 7.27 -2.71 2.99
C ASP A 36 7.39 -2.19 1.57
N MET A 37 6.65 -2.78 0.62
CA MET A 37 6.55 -2.26 -0.75
C MET A 37 6.03 -0.82 -0.79
N ALA A 38 5.07 -0.45 0.07
CA ALA A 38 4.57 0.93 0.17
C ALA A 38 5.66 1.91 0.61
N ARG A 39 6.50 1.52 1.60
CA ARG A 39 7.61 2.36 2.06
C ARG A 39 8.68 2.51 0.99
N ASP A 40 9.05 1.40 0.33
CA ASP A 40 10.05 1.40 -0.72
C ASP A 40 9.64 2.28 -1.91
N LEU A 41 8.36 2.23 -2.31
CA LEU A 41 7.81 3.12 -3.35
C LEU A 41 7.99 4.59 -2.99
N ALA A 42 7.57 4.98 -1.76
CA ALA A 42 7.65 6.36 -1.33
C ALA A 42 9.10 6.84 -1.16
N ALA A 43 9.97 5.98 -0.63
CA ALA A 43 11.40 6.26 -0.48
C ALA A 43 12.06 6.52 -1.84
N ALA A 44 11.79 5.67 -2.83
CA ALA A 44 12.32 5.82 -4.18
C ALA A 44 11.87 7.12 -4.87
N LEU A 45 10.59 7.49 -4.72
CA LEU A 45 10.04 8.70 -5.35
C LEU A 45 10.46 9.99 -4.65
N TRP A 46 10.75 9.93 -3.35
CA TRP A 46 11.24 11.07 -2.59
C TRP A 46 12.76 11.20 -2.58
N ASP A 47 13.48 10.25 -3.18
CA ASP A 47 14.94 10.18 -3.18
C ASP A 47 15.52 10.21 -1.75
N VAL A 48 14.97 9.36 -0.88
CA VAL A 48 15.40 9.19 0.51
C VAL A 48 15.62 7.71 0.83
N PRO A 49 16.45 7.38 1.84
CA PRO A 49 16.54 6.04 2.39
C PRO A 49 15.18 5.50 2.88
N SER A 50 14.96 4.19 2.79
CA SER A 50 13.67 3.57 3.19
C SER A 50 13.41 3.64 4.69
N ASP A 51 14.44 3.68 5.53
CA ASP A 51 14.33 3.88 6.97
C ASP A 51 13.92 5.32 7.36
N GLU A 52 13.95 6.26 6.42
CA GLU A 52 13.37 7.59 6.59
C GLU A 52 11.86 7.62 6.34
N VAL A 53 11.26 6.54 5.84
CA VAL A 53 9.82 6.43 5.58
C VAL A 53 9.15 5.55 6.64
N VAL A 54 8.14 6.11 7.31
CA VAL A 54 7.37 5.42 8.35
C VAL A 54 5.94 5.22 7.87
N LEU A 55 5.43 4.00 8.04
CA LEU A 55 4.03 3.68 7.74
C LEU A 55 3.17 4.02 8.95
N GLY A 56 2.33 5.04 8.83
CA GLY A 56 1.43 5.48 9.91
C GLY A 56 0.14 4.66 9.97
N SER A 57 -0.44 4.32 8.82
CA SER A 57 -1.64 3.50 8.71
C SER A 57 -1.58 2.62 7.47
N PHE A 58 -2.04 1.38 7.62
CA PHE A 58 -2.19 0.43 6.53
C PHE A 58 -3.60 -0.15 6.59
N GLN A 59 -4.38 0.03 5.53
CA GLN A 59 -5.74 -0.49 5.43
C GLN A 59 -5.82 -1.53 4.33
N VAL A 60 -6.68 -2.52 4.53
CA VAL A 60 -7.04 -3.48 3.48
C VAL A 60 -8.46 -3.18 3.07
N GLN A 61 -8.65 -2.79 1.82
CA GLN A 61 -9.97 -2.58 1.28
C GLN A 61 -10.69 -3.94 1.20
N PRO A 62 -11.91 -4.05 1.75
CA PRO A 62 -12.71 -5.25 1.58
C PRO A 62 -12.92 -5.54 0.10
N SER A 63 -12.81 -6.81 -0.30
CA SER A 63 -13.27 -7.25 -1.61
C SER A 63 -14.77 -6.99 -1.72
N ASP A 64 -15.25 -6.48 -2.86
CA ASP A 64 -16.67 -6.21 -3.14
C ASP A 64 -17.58 -7.47 -3.10
N ASP A 65 -17.05 -8.65 -2.78
CA ASP A 65 -17.81 -9.88 -2.52
C ASP A 65 -18.82 -9.76 -1.36
N SER A 66 -18.85 -8.64 -0.64
CA SER A 66 -19.82 -8.36 0.43
C SER A 66 -21.16 -7.78 -0.06
N VAL A 67 -21.36 -7.55 -1.36
CA VAL A 67 -22.68 -7.14 -1.92
C VAL A 67 -23.44 -8.34 -2.47
N THR A 68 -23.64 -9.36 -1.63
CA THR A 68 -24.74 -10.33 -1.81
C THR A 68 -25.54 -10.40 -0.51
N GLY A 69 -26.33 -9.36 -0.27
CA GLY A 69 -27.10 -9.23 0.95
C GLY A 69 -28.25 -8.25 0.84
N SER A 70 -29.23 -8.57 -0.02
CA SER A 70 -30.70 -8.40 0.14
C SER A 70 -31.39 -8.26 -1.22
#